data_AF-A0ABD8B6D2-F1
#
_entry.id   AF-A0ABD8B6D2-F1
#
_cell.length_a   1.000
_cell.length_b   1.000
_cell.length_c   1.000
_cell.angle_alpha   90.00
_cell.angle_beta   90.00
_cell.angle_gamma   90.00
#
_symmetry.space_group_name_H-M   'P 1'
#
loop_
_entity.id
_entity.type
_entity.pdbx_description
1 polymer ?
#
loop_
_entity_poly.entity_id
_entity_poly.type
_entity_poly.pdbx_seq_one_letter_code
_entity_poly.pdbx_strand_id
1 'polypeptide(L)'
;MNPIVRSGAAARTGALLILLGPLVSWVAKFITAAAWQDPPYSALHNWVSHLGLTGPPQTAFGQVVNSPLGAVMDTGWVIYGTLLIVGAFLVFDPRKGTRPIIIMVLAVLAVLAGVGVSLVGIFQGSNTNVDNGLIAFHTSARRASCSPATPWGSPSEPAEPASLSPGAGRSRAPRSAPPD
;
A
#
# COMPACT_ATOMS: atom_id res chain seq x y z
N MET A 1 -40.53 -13.43 -4.44
CA MET A 1 -39.32 -13.00 -3.71
C MET A 1 -38.59 -12.00 -4.59
N ASN A 2 -38.32 -10.79 -4.11
CA ASN A 2 -37.61 -9.80 -4.92
C ASN A 2 -36.10 -10.07 -4.87
N PRO A 3 -35.42 -10.15 -6.02
CA PRO A 3 -33.99 -10.46 -6.07
C PRO A 3 -33.17 -9.33 -5.42
N ILE A 4 -32.11 -9.74 -4.70
CA ILE A 4 -31.18 -8.84 -3.99
C ILE A 4 -30.24 -8.12 -4.97
N VAL A 5 -29.85 -8.83 -6.03
CA VAL A 5 -29.03 -8.31 -7.12
C VAL A 5 -29.95 -7.67 -8.14
N ARG A 6 -29.67 -6.43 -8.55
CA ARG A 6 -30.40 -5.81 -9.66
C ARG A 6 -30.27 -6.70 -10.90
N SER A 7 -31.31 -6.75 -11.74
CA SER A 7 -31.24 -7.41 -13.04
C SER A 7 -31.10 -6.36 -14.16
N GLY A 8 -30.49 -6.75 -15.28
CA GLY A 8 -30.35 -5.89 -16.47
C GLY A 8 -29.04 -5.12 -16.58
N ALA A 9 -29.05 -4.05 -17.38
CA ALA A 9 -27.83 -3.33 -17.79
C ALA A 9 -27.08 -2.68 -16.62
N ALA A 10 -27.80 -2.15 -15.62
CA ALA A 10 -27.18 -1.53 -14.44
C ALA A 10 -26.33 -2.52 -13.64
N ALA A 11 -26.83 -3.73 -13.42
CA ALA A 11 -26.09 -4.75 -12.66
C ALA A 11 -24.87 -5.27 -13.43
N ARG A 12 -24.99 -5.45 -14.76
CA ARG A 12 -23.86 -5.80 -15.62
C ARG A 12 -22.77 -4.72 -15.59
N THR A 13 -23.19 -3.46 -15.68
CA THR A 13 -22.27 -2.31 -15.59
C THR A 13 -21.59 -2.30 -14.23
N GLY A 14 -22.35 -2.43 -13.14
CA GLY A 14 -21.78 -2.46 -11.80
C GLY A 14 -20.78 -3.60 -11.59
N ALA A 15 -21.08 -4.81 -12.07
CA ALA A 15 -20.15 -5.93 -12.02
C ALA A 15 -18.87 -5.65 -12.82
N LEU A 16 -18.98 -5.03 -14.00
CA LEU A 16 -17.83 -4.61 -14.80
C LEU A 16 -16.98 -3.57 -14.06
N LEU A 17 -17.58 -2.57 -13.40
CA LEU A 17 -16.82 -1.57 -12.64
C LEU A 17 -16.06 -2.19 -11.47
N ILE A 18 -16.68 -3.15 -10.76
CA ILE A 18 -16.02 -3.88 -9.66
C ILE A 18 -14.81 -4.66 -10.18
N LEU A 19 -14.89 -5.27 -11.36
CA LEU A 19 -13.78 -6.01 -11.98
C LEU A 19 -12.70 -5.10 -12.59
N LEU A 20 -13.09 -3.96 -13.15
CA LEU A 20 -12.18 -3.00 -13.78
C LEU A 20 -11.33 -2.25 -12.74
N GLY A 21 -11.87 -1.98 -11.55
CA GLY A 21 -11.16 -1.25 -10.50
C GLY A 21 -9.77 -1.83 -10.16
N PRO A 22 -9.66 -3.11 -9.75
CA PRO A 22 -8.38 -3.76 -9.51
C PRO A 22 -7.47 -3.78 -10.75
N LEU A 23 -8.04 -3.92 -11.95
CA LEU A 23 -7.25 -3.94 -13.18
C LEU A 23 -6.59 -2.57 -13.45
N VAL A 24 -7.30 -1.48 -13.20
CA VAL A 24 -6.76 -0.11 -13.34
C VAL A 24 -5.58 0.11 -12.39
N SER A 25 -5.70 -0.26 -11.12
CA SER A 25 -4.59 -0.10 -10.16
C SER A 25 -3.39 -1.00 -10.52
N TRP A 26 -3.65 -2.18 -11.10
CA TRP A 26 -2.61 -3.06 -11.61
C TRP A 26 -1.86 -2.46 -12.80
N VAL A 27 -2.57 -1.90 -13.77
CA VAL A 27 -1.95 -1.20 -14.91
C VAL A 27 -1.14 0.01 -14.43
N ALA A 28 -1.68 0.80 -13.51
CA ALA A 28 -0.97 1.94 -12.91
C ALA A 28 0.33 1.50 -12.23
N LYS A 29 0.32 0.36 -11.53
CA LYS A 29 1.52 -0.25 -10.94
C LYS A 29 2.57 -0.57 -11.99
N PHE A 30 2.19 -1.22 -13.10
CA PHE A 30 3.13 -1.56 -14.17
C PHE A 30 3.73 -0.32 -14.83
N ILE A 31 2.91 0.69 -15.14
CA ILE A 31 3.38 1.96 -15.71
C ILE A 31 4.38 2.62 -14.78
N THR A 32 4.05 2.69 -13.49
CA THR A 32 4.90 3.36 -12.50
C THR A 32 6.20 2.60 -12.26
N ALA A 33 6.14 1.27 -12.20
CA ALA A 33 7.33 0.43 -12.04
C ALA A 33 8.24 0.49 -13.28
N ALA A 34 7.67 0.56 -14.49
CA ALA A 34 8.44 0.70 -15.72
C ALA A 34 9.14 2.05 -15.84
N ALA A 35 8.58 3.11 -15.25
CA ALA A 35 9.21 4.43 -15.19
C ALA A 35 10.32 4.54 -14.14
N TRP A 36 10.37 3.60 -13.18
CA TRP A 36 11.40 3.57 -12.15
C TRP A 36 12.68 2.92 -12.69
N GLN A 37 13.70 3.76 -12.94
CA GLN A 37 14.96 3.33 -13.53
C GLN A 37 16.08 3.16 -12.50
N ASP A 38 16.26 4.13 -11.58
CA ASP A 38 17.40 4.14 -10.65
C ASP A 38 17.01 4.46 -9.19
N PRO A 39 17.37 3.60 -8.22
CA PRO A 39 17.89 2.23 -8.39
C PRO A 39 16.82 1.31 -9.04
N PRO A 40 17.18 0.20 -9.71
CA PRO A 40 16.20 -0.61 -10.43
C PRO A 40 15.13 -1.19 -9.50
N TYR A 41 13.86 -1.01 -9.87
CA TYR A 41 12.74 -1.54 -9.09
C TYR A 41 12.77 -3.08 -9.08
N SER A 42 12.94 -3.63 -7.89
CA SER A 42 12.79 -5.07 -7.60
C SER A 42 11.53 -5.31 -6.79
N ALA A 43 10.58 -6.12 -7.27
CA ALA A 43 9.37 -6.47 -6.52
C ALA A 43 9.63 -7.32 -5.26
N LEU A 44 10.83 -7.91 -5.15
CA LEU A 44 11.25 -8.67 -3.97
C LEU A 44 11.78 -7.77 -2.85
N HIS A 45 12.28 -6.58 -3.21
CA HIS A 45 12.90 -5.66 -2.25
C HIS A 45 12.04 -4.42 -2.05
N ASN A 46 11.39 -3.89 -3.08
CA ASN A 46 10.60 -2.67 -3.02
C ASN A 46 9.11 -2.96 -2.85
N TRP A 47 8.50 -2.22 -1.94
CA TRP A 47 7.07 -2.33 -1.65
C TRP A 47 6.25 -1.63 -2.73
N VAL A 48 5.03 -2.14 -2.97
CA VAL A 48 4.08 -1.51 -3.91
C VAL A 48 3.70 -0.09 -3.46
N SER A 49 3.69 0.17 -2.14
CA SER A 49 3.49 1.51 -1.59
C SER A 49 4.60 2.49 -1.97
N HIS A 50 5.79 2.01 -2.32
CA HIS A 50 6.87 2.86 -2.82
C HIS A 50 6.57 3.44 -4.19
N LEU A 51 5.75 2.75 -4.98
CA LEU A 51 5.30 3.27 -6.27
C LEU A 51 4.37 4.46 -6.09
N GLY A 52 3.73 4.68 -4.93
CA GLY A 52 2.90 5.87 -4.68
C GLY A 52 3.66 7.10 -4.19
N LEU A 53 4.98 7.02 -4.01
CA LEU A 53 5.73 8.15 -3.46
C LEU A 53 5.96 9.24 -4.51
N THR A 54 5.26 10.36 -4.36
CA THR A 54 5.47 11.53 -5.21
C THR A 54 6.59 12.43 -4.69
N GLY A 55 7.30 13.08 -5.61
CA GLY A 55 8.35 14.04 -5.27
C GLY A 55 9.76 13.48 -5.42
N PRO A 56 10.77 14.18 -4.88
CA PRO A 56 12.17 13.80 -5.03
C PRO A 56 12.47 12.45 -4.36
N PRO A 57 13.56 11.77 -4.76
CA PRO A 57 13.99 10.53 -4.14
C PRO A 57 14.10 10.67 -2.62
N GLN A 58 13.57 9.71 -1.88
CA GLN A 58 13.58 9.72 -0.41
C GLN A 58 13.87 8.34 0.13
N THR A 59 14.54 8.28 1.29
CA THR A 59 14.76 7.00 1.98
C THR A 59 13.57 6.71 2.88
N ALA A 60 12.66 5.85 2.43
CA ALA A 60 11.53 5.38 3.23
C ALA A 60 11.79 3.95 3.70
N PHE A 61 11.62 3.68 4.99
CA PHE A 61 11.79 2.34 5.59
C PHE A 61 13.15 1.68 5.29
N GLY A 62 14.22 2.48 5.27
CA GLY A 62 15.58 2.01 4.98
C GLY A 62 15.87 1.72 3.51
N GLN A 63 14.95 2.06 2.60
CA GLN A 63 15.09 1.84 1.16
C GLN A 63 15.05 3.17 0.41
N VAL A 64 15.94 3.32 -0.58
CA VAL A 64 15.90 4.47 -1.49
C VAL A 64 14.71 4.31 -2.42
N VAL A 65 13.74 5.21 -2.30
CA VAL A 65 12.54 5.23 -3.12
C VAL A 65 12.61 6.39 -4.10
N ASN A 66 12.40 6.07 -5.37
CA ASN A 66 12.33 7.04 -6.45
C ASN A 66 11.21 6.63 -7.41
N SER A 67 10.00 7.17 -7.23
CA SER A 67 8.85 6.85 -8.09
C SER A 67 8.46 8.07 -8.94
N PRO A 68 9.05 8.24 -10.14
CA PRO A 68 8.82 9.42 -10.98
C PRO A 68 7.35 9.61 -11.37
N LEU A 69 6.63 8.50 -11.49
CA LEU A 69 5.20 8.48 -11.81
C LEU A 69 4.34 8.11 -10.59
N GLY A 70 4.76 8.48 -9.39
CA GLY A 70 4.03 8.11 -8.18
C GLY A 70 2.56 8.53 -8.16
N ALA A 71 2.27 9.67 -8.78
CA ALA A 71 0.90 10.17 -8.93
C ALA A 71 0.02 9.24 -9.79
N VAL A 72 0.59 8.48 -10.73
CA VAL A 72 -0.15 7.51 -11.55
C VAL A 72 -0.60 6.33 -10.68
N MET A 73 0.28 5.82 -9.81
CA MET A 73 -0.06 4.77 -8.86
C MET A 73 -1.16 5.22 -7.89
N ASP A 74 -0.99 6.40 -7.29
CA ASP A 74 -1.97 6.97 -6.35
C ASP A 74 -3.33 7.18 -6.99
N THR A 75 -3.34 7.71 -8.22
CA THR A 75 -4.57 7.89 -9.01
C THR A 75 -5.23 6.54 -9.30
N GLY A 76 -4.45 5.50 -9.62
CA GLY A 76 -4.96 4.15 -9.82
C GLY A 76 -5.68 3.58 -8.59
N TRP A 77 -5.16 3.84 -7.38
CA TRP A 77 -5.83 3.47 -6.13
C TRP A 77 -7.14 4.23 -5.92
N VAL A 78 -7.16 5.55 -6.13
CA VAL A 78 -8.38 6.36 -6.00
C VAL A 78 -9.46 5.95 -7.01
N ILE A 79 -9.07 5.66 -8.26
CA ILE A 79 -9.99 5.18 -9.28
C ILE A 79 -10.56 3.81 -8.89
N TYR A 80 -9.72 2.88 -8.41
CA TYR A 80 -10.20 1.59 -7.92
C TYR A 80 -11.25 1.78 -6.81
N GLY A 81 -10.93 2.53 -5.75
CA GLY A 81 -11.86 2.76 -4.65
C GLY A 81 -13.20 3.36 -5.12
N THR A 82 -13.15 4.32 -6.05
CA THR A 82 -14.34 4.93 -6.65
C THR A 82 -15.18 3.94 -7.44
N LEU A 83 -14.54 3.14 -8.31
CA LEU A 83 -15.21 2.13 -9.13
C LEU A 83 -15.86 1.03 -8.29
N LEU A 84 -15.23 0.65 -7.17
CA LEU A 84 -15.77 -0.32 -6.23
C LEU A 84 -17.07 0.19 -5.59
N ILE A 85 -17.08 1.44 -5.12
CA ILE A 85 -18.25 2.06 -4.49
C ILE A 85 -19.39 2.18 -5.51
N VAL A 86 -19.12 2.78 -6.66
CA VAL A 86 -20.13 2.98 -7.72
C VAL A 86 -20.66 1.64 -8.22
N GLY A 87 -19.76 0.69 -8.48
CA GLY A 87 -20.13 -0.64 -8.92
C GLY A 87 -21.02 -1.38 -7.92
N ALA A 88 -20.72 -1.30 -6.62
CA ALA A 88 -21.54 -1.88 -5.58
C ALA A 88 -22.96 -1.29 -5.53
N PHE A 89 -23.10 0.04 -5.63
CA PHE A 89 -24.43 0.70 -5.69
C PHE A 89 -25.19 0.45 -6.99
N LEU A 90 -24.51 0.04 -8.06
CA LEU A 90 -25.14 -0.38 -9.31
C LEU A 90 -25.58 -1.85 -9.29
N VAL A 91 -24.87 -2.72 -8.58
CA VAL A 91 -25.21 -4.14 -8.38
C VAL A 91 -26.31 -4.31 -7.33
N PHE A 92 -26.18 -3.62 -6.20
CA PHE A 92 -27.08 -3.73 -5.05
C PHE A 92 -28.02 -2.53 -4.99
N ASP A 93 -29.31 -2.79 -4.79
CA ASP A 93 -30.28 -1.74 -4.52
C ASP A 93 -30.59 -1.67 -3.02
N PRO A 94 -30.01 -0.71 -2.26
CA PRO A 94 -30.26 -0.60 -0.81
C PRO A 94 -31.71 -0.30 -0.46
N ARG A 95 -32.54 0.12 -1.44
CA ARG A 95 -33.95 0.46 -1.23
C ARG A 95 -34.90 -0.68 -1.58
N LYS A 96 -34.43 -1.78 -2.17
CA LYS A 96 -35.27 -2.88 -2.64
C LYS A 96 -34.72 -4.24 -2.21
N GLY A 97 -35.52 -5.02 -1.48
CA GLY A 97 -35.20 -6.42 -1.21
C GLY A 97 -35.85 -6.97 0.05
N THR A 98 -35.98 -8.29 0.11
CA THR A 98 -36.58 -9.03 1.23
C THR A 98 -35.70 -9.05 2.50
N ARG A 99 -34.46 -8.53 2.43
CA ARG A 99 -33.46 -8.52 3.52
C ARG A 99 -32.68 -7.18 3.55
N PRO A 100 -33.33 -6.06 3.92
CA PRO A 100 -32.74 -4.71 3.86
C PRO A 100 -31.46 -4.59 4.70
N ILE A 101 -31.37 -5.31 5.81
CA ILE A 101 -30.18 -5.33 6.69
C ILE A 101 -28.95 -5.87 5.94
N ILE A 102 -29.08 -6.97 5.21
CA ILE A 102 -27.95 -7.57 4.46
C ILE A 102 -27.46 -6.62 3.39
N ILE A 103 -28.39 -5.97 2.66
CA ILE A 103 -28.03 -5.04 1.60
C ILE A 103 -27.34 -3.80 2.17
N MET A 104 -27.82 -3.28 3.30
CA MET A 104 -27.15 -2.19 4.02
C MET A 104 -25.74 -2.59 4.47
N VAL A 105 -25.57 -3.79 5.05
CA VAL A 105 -24.25 -4.28 5.47
C VAL A 105 -23.30 -4.38 4.28
N LEU A 106 -23.74 -4.94 3.15
CA LEU A 106 -22.92 -5.03 1.93
C LEU A 106 -22.57 -3.65 1.35
N ALA A 107 -23.51 -2.72 1.35
CA ALA A 107 -23.27 -1.35 0.90
C ALA A 107 -22.25 -0.63 1.80
N VAL A 108 -22.40 -0.75 3.13
CA VAL A 108 -21.45 -0.20 4.10
C VAL A 108 -20.07 -0.81 3.92
N LEU A 109 -19.97 -2.13 3.77
CA LEU A 109 -18.70 -2.81 3.52
C LEU A 109 -18.04 -2.35 2.22
N ALA A 110 -18.81 -2.18 1.14
CA ALA A 110 -18.28 -1.68 -0.13
C ALA A 110 -17.77 -0.23 -0.01
N VAL A 111 -18.48 0.62 0.73
CA VAL A 111 -18.03 2.00 1.01
C VAL A 111 -16.75 1.99 1.84
N LEU A 112 -16.70 1.22 2.93
CA LEU A 112 -15.51 1.12 3.78
C LEU A 112 -14.31 0.57 3.00
N ALA A 113 -14.50 -0.46 2.17
CA ALA A 113 -13.47 -1.01 1.32
C ALA A 113 -12.98 0.01 0.29
N GLY A 114 -13.88 0.70 -0.42
CA GLY A 114 -13.50 1.69 -1.43
C GLY A 114 -12.82 2.93 -0.85
N VAL A 115 -13.27 3.39 0.32
CA VAL A 115 -12.61 4.47 1.08
C VAL A 115 -11.22 4.01 1.51
N GLY A 116 -11.09 2.82 2.09
CA GLY A 116 -9.81 2.24 2.47
C GLY A 116 -8.83 2.19 1.29
N VAL A 117 -9.26 1.64 0.16
CA VAL A 117 -8.46 1.58 -1.07
C VAL A 117 -8.04 2.98 -1.54
N SER A 118 -8.94 3.98 -1.51
CA SER A 118 -8.63 5.35 -1.92
C SER A 118 -7.63 6.04 -0.99
N LEU A 119 -7.74 5.79 0.32
CA LEU A 119 -6.84 6.34 1.32
C LEU A 119 -5.38 5.92 1.10
N VAL A 120 -5.12 4.74 0.51
CA VAL A 120 -3.76 4.30 0.15
C VAL A 120 -3.10 5.26 -0.85
N GLY A 121 -3.86 5.76 -1.83
CA GLY A 121 -3.36 6.70 -2.82
C GLY A 121 -3.35 8.16 -2.33
N ILE A 122 -4.28 8.55 -1.45
CA ILE A 122 -4.34 9.92 -0.90
C ILE A 122 -3.21 10.14 0.11
N PHE A 123 -2.97 9.15 0.98
CA PHE A 123 -1.95 9.21 2.02
C PHE A 123 -0.79 8.31 1.63
N GLN A 124 0.24 8.89 1.02
CA GLN A 124 1.43 8.16 0.58
C GLN A 124 2.22 7.58 1.75
N GLY A 125 2.96 6.50 1.50
CA GLY A 125 3.91 5.94 2.46
C GLY A 125 5.20 6.77 2.59
N SER A 126 5.09 8.10 2.77
CA SER A 126 6.20 9.05 2.75
C SER A 126 6.70 9.40 4.15
N ASN A 127 7.96 9.85 4.26
CA ASN A 127 8.49 10.37 5.53
C ASN A 127 7.71 11.61 5.99
N THR A 128 7.28 12.47 5.06
CA THR A 128 6.42 13.62 5.40
C THR A 128 5.12 13.19 6.09
N ASN A 129 4.52 12.07 5.68
CA ASN A 129 3.33 11.54 6.34
C ASN A 129 3.66 10.83 7.66
N VAL A 130 4.89 10.34 7.85
CA VAL A 130 5.38 9.88 9.16
C VAL A 130 5.51 11.08 10.11
N ASP A 131 6.18 12.14 9.68
CA ASP A 131 6.47 13.33 10.47
C ASP A 131 5.18 14.05 10.92
N ASN A 132 4.18 14.13 10.04
CA ASN A 132 2.89 14.77 10.31
C ASN A 132 1.82 13.81 10.86
N GLY A 133 2.16 12.54 11.11
CA GLY A 133 1.25 11.52 11.67
C GLY A 133 0.19 10.96 10.70
N LEU A 134 0.11 11.46 9.46
CA LEU A 134 -0.85 11.02 8.44
C LEU A 134 -0.59 9.59 7.92
N ILE A 135 0.57 9.00 8.20
CA ILE A 135 0.91 7.61 7.89
C ILE A 135 -0.07 6.61 8.53
N ALA A 136 -0.76 7.01 9.61
CA ALA A 136 -1.83 6.22 10.22
C ALA A 136 -2.96 5.89 9.24
N PHE A 137 -3.31 6.80 8.33
CA PHE A 137 -4.33 6.57 7.31
C PHE A 137 -3.86 5.57 6.24
N HIS A 138 -2.60 5.67 5.81
CA HIS A 138 -2.01 4.70 4.87
C HIS A 138 -1.98 3.28 5.45
N THR A 139 -1.56 3.15 6.72
CA THR A 139 -1.39 1.83 7.37
C THR A 139 -2.72 1.19 7.78
N SER A 140 -3.70 1.99 8.20
CA SER A 140 -5.06 1.49 8.50
C SER A 140 -5.76 1.01 7.23
N ALA A 141 -5.65 1.76 6.14
CA ALA A 141 -6.13 1.36 4.82
C ALA A 141 -5.53 0.04 4.32
N ARG A 142 -4.20 -0.13 4.45
CA ARG A 142 -3.51 -1.40 4.14
C ARG A 142 -4.08 -2.57 4.96
N ARG A 143 -4.31 -2.37 6.26
CA ARG A 143 -4.86 -3.40 7.17
C ARG A 143 -6.31 -3.77 6.86
N ALA A 144 -7.12 -2.80 6.47
CA ALA A 144 -8.51 -3.06 6.06
C ALA A 144 -8.58 -3.85 4.74
N SER A 145 -7.52 -3.82 3.93
CA SER A 145 -7.46 -4.45 2.60
C SER A 145 -6.77 -5.83 2.60
N CYS A 146 -5.96 -6.15 3.60
CA CYS A 146 -5.30 -7.45 3.77
C CYS A 146 -5.44 -7.99 5.20
N SER A 147 -5.89 -9.25 5.32
CA SER A 147 -5.93 -10.00 6.58
C SER A 147 -4.57 -9.96 7.32
N PRO A 148 -4.52 -10.08 8.67
CA PRO A 148 -3.38 -9.68 9.48
C PRO A 148 -2.26 -10.72 9.37
N ALA A 149 -1.25 -10.43 8.56
CA ALA A 149 0.00 -11.17 8.59
C ALA A 149 1.17 -10.21 8.32
N THR A 150 1.55 -9.46 9.35
CA THR A 150 2.94 -9.13 9.77
C THR A 150 2.88 -7.93 10.74
N PRO A 151 3.43 -8.04 11.96
CA PRO A 151 3.56 -6.91 12.87
C PRO A 151 4.52 -5.88 12.26
N TRP A 152 4.06 -4.63 12.22
CA TRP A 152 4.89 -3.46 11.99
C TRP A 152 5.80 -3.27 13.20
N GLY A 153 7.12 -3.20 12.99
CA GLY A 153 8.05 -2.75 14.02
C GLY A 153 7.68 -1.33 14.46
N SER A 154 7.51 -1.14 15.76
CA SER A 154 7.10 0.11 16.38
C SER A 154 8.02 1.29 16.02
N PRO A 155 7.54 2.56 16.04
CA PRO A 155 8.35 3.75 15.72
C PRO A 155 9.48 4.09 16.72
N SER A 156 9.91 3.14 17.55
CA SER A 156 10.76 3.40 18.72
C SER A 156 11.98 2.49 18.83
N GLU A 157 12.36 1.75 17.79
CA GLU A 157 13.66 1.07 17.79
C GLU A 157 14.74 2.01 17.27
N PRO A 158 15.66 2.51 18.13
CA PRO A 158 16.87 3.13 17.64
C PRO A 158 17.66 2.07 16.87
N ALA A 159 18.15 2.45 15.68
CA ALA A 159 18.97 1.60 14.84
C ALA A 159 20.08 0.94 15.68
N GLU A 160 20.07 -0.39 15.72
CA GLU A 160 21.13 -1.17 16.33
C GLU A 160 22.45 -0.81 15.63
N PRO A 161 23.51 -0.38 16.35
CA PRO A 161 24.77 -0.04 15.72
C PRO A 161 25.36 -1.31 15.10
N ALA A 162 25.71 -1.21 13.82
CA ALA A 162 26.32 -2.28 13.03
C ALA A 162 27.34 -3.07 13.86
N SER A 163 26.97 -4.33 14.14
CA SER A 163 27.82 -5.29 14.81
C SER A 163 29.09 -5.49 13.98
N LEU A 164 30.22 -5.24 14.64
CA LEU A 164 31.56 -5.57 14.17
C LEU A 164 31.61 -7.04 13.74
N SER A 165 31.83 -7.29 12.44
CA SER A 165 32.20 -8.62 11.97
C SER A 165 33.59 -9.01 12.48
N PRO A 166 33.79 -10.27 12.91
CA PRO A 166 35.05 -10.74 13.46
C PRO A 166 36.00 -11.17 12.34
N GLY A 167 37.20 -10.60 12.29
CA GLY A 167 38.31 -11.20 11.53
C GLY A 167 39.21 -10.22 10.80
N ALA A 168 40.19 -9.63 11.50
CA ALA A 168 41.44 -9.20 10.88
C ALA A 168 42.56 -9.07 11.94
N GLY A 169 43.65 -9.81 11.76
CA GLY A 169 44.98 -9.41 12.20
C GLY A 169 45.40 -9.71 13.64
N ARG A 170 45.94 -10.92 13.87
CA ARG A 170 46.91 -11.13 14.97
C ARG A 170 48.19 -10.33 14.67
N SER A 171 48.34 -9.16 15.27
CA SER A 171 49.65 -8.47 15.35
C SER A 171 50.38 -8.91 16.62
N ARG A 172 51.48 -9.62 16.43
CA ARG A 172 52.45 -10.04 17.45
C ARG A 172 53.11 -8.79 18.06
N ALA A 173 53.01 -8.58 19.37
CA ALA A 173 53.81 -7.59 20.08
C ALA A 173 55.28 -8.07 20.20
N PRO A 174 56.28 -7.17 20.08
CA PRO A 174 57.67 -7.51 20.34
C PRO A 174 57.95 -7.59 21.85
N ARG A 175 58.68 -8.63 22.26
CA ARG A 175 59.17 -8.81 23.64
C ARG A 175 60.24 -7.75 23.94
N SER A 176 60.06 -6.99 25.01
CA SER A 176 61.11 -6.20 25.66
C SER A 176 62.09 -7.12 26.38
N ALA A 177 63.39 -6.94 26.14
CA ALA A 177 64.48 -7.56 26.90
C ALA A 177 64.72 -6.81 28.22
N PRO A 178 65.23 -7.47 29.29
CA PRO A 178 65.57 -6.81 30.55
C PRO A 178 66.97 -6.14 30.48
N PRO A 179 67.24 -5.13 31.34
CA PRO A 179 68.56 -4.50 31.43
C PRO A 179 69.53 -5.32 32.28
N ASP A 180 70.82 -5.08 32.03
CA ASP A 180 72.00 -5.71 32.66
C ASP A 180 72.11 -5.49 34.18
#